data_AF-A0AAQ4FFF2-F1
#
_entry.id   AF-A0AAQ4FFF2-F1
#
_cell.length_a   1.000
_cell.length_b   1.000
_cell.length_c   1.000
_cell.angle_alpha   90.00
_cell.angle_beta   90.00
_cell.angle_gamma   90.00
#
_symmetry.space_group_name_H-M   'P 1'
#
loop_
_entity.id
_entity.type
_entity.pdbx_description
1 polymer ?
#
loop_
_entity_poly.entity_id
_entity_poly.type
_entity_poly.pdbx_seq_one_letter_code
_entity_poly.pdbx_strand_id
1 'polypeptide(L)'
;MAKRTKAASLPPILQWNMRSLRARHAELASLIADGCLPFDVLALQETNLEPSSLRLPGYLGYAEDTRCTTPGRPSSPCLDPGHQQQGPRSAVYVRAGLPHVVVDLADVVSGPLEACAVTVRMGATDTTAASIYILPGGTCVCGFRCPQQGVGLPHHQPRWPHSDGSHAQGRPRSPEAPTPTFVTLRRSSTLDLAFTTPGIQYEYRKPADTWRSGHFPLFLTPTSRRPQEDRKYAVVSWLEFRARSKEITPGQSFLDHVASCAHEATTFVRVPASSPVPDLRLLNLRENRRRQERIALNSSLPVDWTAYRGIDAACRRHARRRRRQSWSGVCSSIQRTSHSGKAWRLLTALVHPVIPRRPILAIDISRAISVEDLAELMADQFTPPGGPVSSPPAGPPALPTPTTSAAPWCTGPSHGLALCRNHGA
;
A
#
# COMPACT_ATOMS: atom_id res chain seq x y z
N MET A 1 13.40 34.37 -5.41
CA MET A 1 13.59 33.08 -4.71
C MET A 1 12.94 31.97 -5.52
N ALA A 2 13.71 31.06 -6.12
CA ALA A 2 13.13 29.93 -6.86
C ALA A 2 12.48 28.94 -5.86
N LYS A 3 11.18 28.63 -6.04
CA LYS A 3 10.52 27.59 -5.25
C LYS A 3 11.21 26.26 -5.54
N ARG A 4 11.86 25.69 -4.53
CA ARG A 4 12.50 24.37 -4.61
C ARG A 4 11.43 23.35 -5.01
N THR A 5 11.48 22.86 -6.25
CA THR A 5 10.55 21.85 -6.75
C THR A 5 10.67 20.61 -5.88
N LYS A 6 9.54 20.16 -5.33
CA LYS A 6 9.49 18.96 -4.50
C LYS A 6 9.88 17.79 -5.40
N ALA A 7 10.91 17.04 -5.02
CA ALA A 7 11.37 15.88 -5.78
C ALA A 7 10.19 14.93 -6.07
N ALA A 8 10.19 14.35 -7.28
CA ALA A 8 9.22 13.34 -7.70
C ALA A 8 9.13 12.23 -6.64
N SER A 9 7.93 12.00 -6.12
CA SER A 9 7.68 10.95 -5.14
C SER A 9 7.09 9.75 -5.87
N LEU A 10 7.77 8.62 -5.83
CA LEU A 10 7.31 7.36 -6.41
C LEU A 10 6.61 6.49 -5.34
N PRO A 11 5.68 5.61 -5.71
CA PRO A 11 5.02 4.72 -4.76
C PRO A 11 5.93 3.54 -4.38
N PRO A 12 6.11 3.21 -3.08
CA PRO A 12 6.58 1.89 -2.66
C PRO A 12 5.58 0.80 -3.06
N ILE A 13 6.10 -0.30 -3.62
CA ILE A 13 5.29 -1.38 -4.17
C ILE A 13 5.66 -2.70 -3.48
N LEU A 14 4.64 -3.47 -3.11
CA LEU A 14 4.77 -4.88 -2.74
C LEU A 14 4.41 -5.74 -3.95
N GLN A 15 5.34 -6.57 -4.44
CA GLN A 15 5.02 -7.63 -5.39
C GLN A 15 4.96 -8.97 -4.68
N TRP A 16 3.95 -9.80 -4.93
CA TRP A 16 3.91 -11.14 -4.33
C TRP A 16 2.98 -12.12 -5.06
N ASN A 17 3.56 -13.22 -5.57
CA ASN A 17 2.76 -14.40 -5.90
C ASN A 17 2.34 -15.09 -4.59
N MET A 18 1.05 -15.02 -4.28
CA MET A 18 0.51 -15.47 -3.00
C MET A 18 -0.16 -16.85 -3.05
N ARG A 19 -0.31 -17.44 -4.24
CA ARG A 19 -1.06 -18.67 -4.56
C ARG A 19 -2.57 -18.67 -4.22
N SER A 20 -2.99 -17.86 -3.25
CA SER A 20 -4.40 -17.61 -2.93
C SER A 20 -4.50 -16.47 -1.92
N LEU A 21 -5.18 -15.38 -2.30
CA LEU A 21 -5.46 -14.31 -1.34
C LEU A 21 -6.37 -14.82 -0.23
N ARG A 22 -7.38 -15.65 -0.52
CA ARG A 22 -8.29 -16.18 0.52
C ARG A 22 -7.53 -16.90 1.64
N ALA A 23 -6.53 -17.71 1.30
CA ALA A 23 -5.73 -18.41 2.28
C ALA A 23 -4.85 -17.48 3.14
N ARG A 24 -4.44 -16.34 2.57
CA ARG A 24 -3.47 -15.37 3.13
C ARG A 24 -4.09 -14.07 3.65
N HIS A 25 -5.38 -13.86 3.42
CA HIS A 25 -6.06 -12.59 3.64
C HIS A 25 -5.91 -12.10 5.07
N ALA A 26 -6.18 -12.95 6.06
CA ALA A 26 -6.11 -12.57 7.47
C ALA A 26 -4.68 -12.17 7.90
N GLU A 27 -3.67 -12.80 7.32
CA GLU A 27 -2.27 -12.46 7.60
C GLU A 27 -1.89 -11.15 6.93
N LEU A 28 -2.17 -11.00 5.63
CA LEU A 28 -1.91 -9.77 4.89
C LEU A 28 -2.64 -8.56 5.50
N ALA A 29 -3.92 -8.73 5.86
CA ALA A 29 -4.70 -7.69 6.51
C ALA A 29 -4.12 -7.31 7.88
N SER A 30 -3.57 -8.27 8.63
CA SER A 30 -2.87 -7.97 9.88
C SER A 30 -1.56 -7.23 9.62
N LEU A 31 -0.76 -7.65 8.63
CA LEU A 31 0.47 -6.95 8.27
C LEU A 31 0.21 -5.49 7.85
N ILE A 32 -0.89 -5.24 7.12
CA ILE A 32 -1.36 -3.90 6.78
C ILE A 32 -1.78 -3.15 8.05
N ALA A 33 -2.65 -3.75 8.86
CA ALA A 33 -3.18 -3.11 10.05
C ALA A 33 -2.07 -2.73 11.04
N ASP A 34 -1.10 -3.62 11.25
CA ASP A 34 0.06 -3.44 12.14
C ASP A 34 1.05 -2.39 11.63
N GLY A 35 0.82 -1.79 10.44
CA GLY A 35 1.74 -0.84 9.82
C GLY A 35 3.04 -1.49 9.33
N CYS A 36 3.14 -2.82 9.32
CA CYS A 36 4.31 -3.54 8.83
C CYS A 36 4.46 -3.48 7.30
N LEU A 37 3.42 -3.05 6.59
CA LEU A 37 3.41 -2.90 5.13
C LEU A 37 3.22 -1.42 4.75
N PRO A 38 4.30 -0.63 4.70
CA PRO A 38 4.27 0.79 4.33
C PRO A 38 4.22 0.98 2.80
N PHE A 39 3.55 0.05 2.10
CA PHE A 39 3.42 0.07 0.65
C PHE A 39 2.20 0.87 0.24
N ASP A 40 2.28 1.49 -0.93
CA ASP A 40 1.22 2.31 -1.49
C ASP A 40 0.46 1.53 -2.58
N VAL A 41 1.15 0.60 -3.22
CA VAL A 41 0.60 -0.35 -4.19
C VAL A 41 0.98 -1.78 -3.82
N LEU A 42 0.04 -2.72 -3.93
CA LEU A 42 0.29 -4.17 -3.81
C LEU A 42 -0.04 -4.84 -5.16
N ALA A 43 0.96 -5.39 -5.83
CA ALA A 43 0.85 -6.17 -7.04
C ALA A 43 0.88 -7.66 -6.69
N LEU A 44 -0.29 -8.30 -6.74
CA LEU A 44 -0.48 -9.66 -6.24
C LEU A 44 -0.78 -10.63 -7.39
N GLN A 45 -0.09 -11.77 -7.38
CA GLN A 45 -0.29 -12.84 -8.36
C GLN A 45 -0.86 -14.12 -7.72
N GLU A 46 -1.50 -14.95 -8.55
CA GLU A 46 -2.31 -16.10 -8.17
C GLU A 46 -3.29 -15.79 -7.04
N THR A 47 -4.02 -14.67 -7.16
CA THR A 47 -4.94 -14.27 -6.07
C THR A 47 -6.10 -15.25 -5.92
N ASN A 48 -6.56 -15.87 -7.01
CA ASN A 48 -7.63 -16.87 -7.05
C ASN A 48 -8.86 -16.37 -6.27
N LEU A 49 -9.25 -15.12 -6.56
CA LEU A 49 -10.34 -14.43 -5.87
C LEU A 49 -11.65 -14.58 -6.61
N GLU A 50 -12.74 -14.56 -5.85
CA GLU A 50 -14.03 -14.18 -6.40
C GLU A 50 -14.09 -12.65 -6.52
N PRO A 51 -14.70 -12.09 -7.58
CA PRO A 51 -14.80 -10.62 -7.75
C PRO A 51 -15.36 -9.89 -6.52
N SER A 52 -16.31 -10.50 -5.81
CA SER A 52 -16.92 -9.96 -4.59
C SER A 52 -16.00 -9.95 -3.35
N SER A 53 -14.82 -10.58 -3.42
CA SER A 53 -13.93 -10.84 -2.27
C SER A 53 -12.68 -9.95 -2.20
N LEU A 54 -12.55 -8.94 -3.06
CA LEU A 54 -11.38 -8.04 -3.24
C LEU A 54 -11.19 -6.97 -2.14
N ARG A 55 -11.50 -7.25 -0.86
CA ARG A 55 -11.46 -6.21 0.19
C ARG A 55 -10.25 -6.35 1.11
N LEU A 56 -9.25 -5.50 0.93
CA LEU A 56 -8.15 -5.30 1.89
C LEU A 56 -8.35 -3.98 2.65
N PRO A 57 -8.27 -3.96 3.99
CA PRO A 57 -8.48 -2.73 4.76
C PRO A 57 -7.54 -1.61 4.34
N GLY A 58 -8.11 -0.45 3.97
CA GLY A 58 -7.32 0.72 3.56
C GLY A 58 -6.84 0.70 2.10
N TYR A 59 -7.22 -0.32 1.31
CA TYR A 59 -6.87 -0.45 -0.09
C TYR A 59 -8.11 -0.62 -0.98
N LEU A 60 -8.00 -0.16 -2.22
CA LEU A 60 -8.91 -0.43 -3.33
C LEU A 60 -8.29 -1.52 -4.18
N GLY A 61 -9.00 -2.63 -4.38
CA GLY A 61 -8.52 -3.76 -5.16
C GLY A 61 -9.08 -3.73 -6.58
N TYR A 62 -8.19 -3.92 -7.55
CA TYR A 62 -8.47 -4.08 -8.97
C TYR A 62 -7.93 -5.44 -9.37
N ALA A 63 -8.66 -6.16 -10.21
CA ALA A 63 -8.22 -7.45 -10.71
C ALA A 63 -8.54 -7.53 -12.20
N GLU A 64 -7.84 -8.43 -12.88
CA GLU A 64 -8.21 -8.84 -14.22
C GLU A 64 -9.63 -9.42 -14.23
N ASP A 65 -10.28 -9.40 -15.38
CA ASP A 65 -11.50 -10.18 -15.58
C ASP A 65 -11.21 -11.70 -15.56
N THR A 66 -12.26 -12.49 -15.33
CA THR A 66 -12.13 -13.93 -15.18
C THR A 66 -11.63 -14.62 -16.44
N ARG A 67 -10.90 -15.73 -16.24
CA ARG A 67 -10.29 -16.50 -17.32
C ARG A 67 -11.12 -17.73 -17.68
N CYS A 68 -11.14 -18.08 -18.97
CA CYS A 68 -11.62 -19.40 -19.42
C CYS A 68 -10.74 -20.55 -18.91
N THR A 69 -11.35 -21.60 -18.35
CA THR A 69 -10.62 -22.84 -18.07
C THR A 69 -10.48 -23.77 -19.28
N THR A 70 -11.16 -23.49 -20.39
CA THR A 70 -11.13 -24.34 -21.59
C THR A 70 -9.72 -24.38 -22.20
N PRO A 71 -9.12 -25.57 -22.34
CA PRO A 71 -7.80 -25.73 -22.95
C PRO A 71 -7.73 -25.09 -24.35
N GLY A 72 -6.58 -24.48 -24.68
CA GLY A 72 -6.33 -23.90 -26.01
C GLY A 72 -6.94 -22.52 -26.26
N ARG A 73 -7.67 -21.93 -25.30
CA ARG A 73 -8.13 -20.53 -25.41
C ARG A 73 -7.22 -19.58 -24.64
N PRO A 74 -6.51 -18.68 -25.35
CA PRO A 74 -5.57 -17.76 -24.71
C PRO A 74 -6.24 -16.47 -24.22
N SER A 75 -7.46 -16.15 -24.65
CA SER A 75 -8.11 -14.87 -24.39
C SER A 75 -8.64 -14.74 -22.95
N SER A 76 -8.09 -13.78 -22.20
CA SER A 76 -8.77 -13.12 -21.08
C SER A 76 -9.32 -11.76 -21.55
N PRO A 77 -10.58 -11.40 -21.23
CA PRO A 77 -11.63 -12.24 -20.65
C PRO A 77 -12.23 -13.23 -21.64
N CYS A 78 -12.79 -14.32 -21.11
CA CYS A 78 -13.60 -15.23 -21.92
C CYS A 78 -15.06 -14.83 -21.88
N LEU A 79 -15.61 -14.45 -23.05
CA LEU A 79 -16.99 -13.98 -23.18
C LEU A 79 -18.03 -15.10 -23.35
N ASP A 80 -17.60 -16.36 -23.35
CA ASP A 80 -18.51 -17.50 -23.53
C ASP A 80 -19.11 -17.91 -22.17
N PRO A 81 -20.44 -17.80 -21.99
CA PRO A 81 -21.11 -18.15 -20.73
C PRO A 81 -21.13 -19.65 -20.45
N GLY A 82 -20.91 -20.50 -21.47
CA GLY A 82 -20.82 -21.96 -21.30
C GLY A 82 -19.47 -22.43 -20.78
N HIS A 83 -18.46 -21.55 -20.78
CA HIS A 83 -17.14 -21.87 -20.25
C HIS A 83 -17.06 -21.62 -18.75
N GLN A 84 -16.45 -22.57 -18.05
CA GLN A 84 -16.12 -22.38 -16.65
C GLN A 84 -15.08 -21.26 -16.54
N GLN A 85 -15.41 -20.26 -15.73
CA GLN A 85 -14.56 -19.12 -15.43
C GLN A 85 -13.71 -19.42 -14.19
N GLN A 86 -12.41 -19.15 -14.25
CA GLN A 86 -11.51 -19.11 -13.10
C GLN A 86 -11.38 -17.68 -12.60
N GLY A 87 -11.34 -17.52 -11.27
CA GLY A 87 -11.08 -16.23 -10.64
C GLY A 87 -9.74 -15.63 -11.10
N PRO A 88 -9.59 -14.29 -11.06
CA PRO A 88 -8.39 -13.62 -11.51
C PRO A 88 -7.12 -14.09 -10.81
N ARG A 89 -6.06 -14.19 -11.60
CA ARG A 89 -4.73 -14.52 -11.10
C ARG A 89 -3.95 -13.27 -10.77
N SER A 90 -4.14 -12.17 -11.49
CA SER A 90 -3.47 -10.90 -11.20
C SER A 90 -4.42 -9.88 -10.55
N ALA A 91 -3.93 -9.18 -9.53
CA ALA A 91 -4.62 -8.05 -8.93
C ALA A 91 -3.66 -6.95 -8.49
N VAL A 92 -4.10 -5.70 -8.57
CA VAL A 92 -3.41 -4.53 -8.04
C VAL A 92 -4.28 -3.89 -6.96
N TYR A 93 -3.69 -3.64 -5.79
CA TYR A 93 -4.34 -2.93 -4.71
C TYR A 93 -3.67 -1.58 -4.49
N VAL A 94 -4.43 -0.50 -4.48
CA VAL A 94 -3.91 0.85 -4.24
C VAL A 94 -4.44 1.40 -2.92
N ARG A 95 -3.58 2.02 -2.11
CA ARG A 95 -3.99 2.65 -0.86
C ARG A 95 -5.11 3.66 -1.13
N ALA A 96 -6.24 3.54 -0.43
CA ALA A 96 -7.48 4.25 -0.74
C ALA A 96 -7.42 5.78 -0.66
N GLY A 97 -6.36 6.35 -0.09
CA GLY A 97 -6.11 7.79 -0.03
C GLY A 97 -5.37 8.36 -1.24
N LEU A 98 -4.81 7.52 -2.10
CA LEU A 98 -4.02 7.95 -3.26
C LEU A 98 -4.93 8.19 -4.46
N PRO A 99 -4.74 9.27 -5.24
CA PRO A 99 -5.38 9.42 -6.54
C PRO A 99 -4.83 8.39 -7.53
N HIS A 100 -5.71 7.71 -8.27
CA HIS A 100 -5.33 6.70 -9.24
C HIS A 100 -6.46 6.40 -10.23
N VAL A 101 -6.10 5.79 -11.36
CA VAL A 101 -7.03 5.27 -12.37
C VAL A 101 -6.58 3.88 -12.84
N VAL A 102 -7.55 3.01 -13.10
CA VAL A 102 -7.30 1.71 -13.73
C VAL A 102 -6.87 1.93 -15.17
N VAL A 103 -5.82 1.23 -15.60
CA VAL A 103 -5.36 1.28 -16.99
C VAL A 103 -6.17 0.29 -17.80
N ASP A 104 -6.73 0.73 -18.92
CA ASP A 104 -7.36 -0.17 -19.88
C ASP A 104 -6.28 -1.05 -20.52
N LEU A 105 -6.35 -2.36 -20.27
CA LEU A 105 -5.36 -3.31 -20.75
C LEU A 105 -5.41 -3.48 -22.27
N ALA A 106 -6.54 -3.19 -22.91
CA ALA A 106 -6.65 -3.23 -24.37
C ALA A 106 -5.69 -2.23 -25.05
N ASP A 107 -5.38 -1.12 -24.39
CA ASP A 107 -4.50 -0.08 -24.91
C ASP A 107 -3.01 -0.41 -24.74
N VAL A 108 -2.67 -1.22 -23.74
CA VAL A 108 -1.28 -1.41 -23.27
C VAL A 108 -0.77 -2.83 -23.46
N VAL A 109 -1.64 -3.82 -23.63
CA VAL A 109 -1.26 -5.22 -23.81
C VAL A 109 -1.47 -5.65 -25.26
N SER A 110 -0.46 -6.26 -25.86
CA SER A 110 -0.63 -7.02 -27.10
C SER A 110 -0.57 -8.52 -26.78
N GLY A 111 -1.66 -9.24 -27.04
CA GLY A 111 -1.76 -10.70 -26.88
C GLY A 111 -2.33 -11.15 -25.53
N PRO A 112 -2.33 -12.47 -25.27
CA PRO A 112 -2.91 -13.04 -24.07
C PRO A 112 -1.99 -12.87 -22.86
N LEU A 113 -2.29 -11.88 -22.02
CA LEU A 113 -1.53 -11.60 -20.80
C LEU A 113 -2.47 -11.48 -19.61
N GLU A 114 -2.22 -12.26 -18.57
CA GLU A 114 -2.93 -12.14 -17.30
C GLU A 114 -2.35 -10.97 -16.51
N ALA A 115 -2.92 -9.79 -16.67
CA ALA A 115 -2.40 -8.55 -16.12
C ALA A 115 -3.49 -7.73 -15.42
N CYS A 116 -3.05 -6.87 -14.52
CA CYS A 116 -3.86 -5.79 -13.96
C CYS A 116 -2.92 -4.59 -13.76
N ALA A 117 -3.35 -3.40 -14.17
CA ALA A 117 -2.51 -2.21 -14.12
C ALA A 117 -3.29 -1.00 -13.61
N VAL A 118 -2.62 -0.17 -12.81
CA VAL A 118 -3.19 1.05 -12.23
C VAL A 118 -2.15 2.15 -12.29
N THR A 119 -2.55 3.35 -12.72
CA THR A 119 -1.73 4.56 -12.67
C THR A 119 -2.04 5.32 -11.39
N VAL A 120 -1.02 5.57 -10.58
CA VAL A 120 -1.13 6.26 -9.29
C VAL A 120 -0.40 7.60 -9.36
N ARG A 121 -1.04 8.67 -8.90
CA ARG A 121 -0.44 10.01 -8.83
C ARG A 121 0.15 10.26 -7.44
N MET A 122 1.42 10.59 -7.39
CA MET A 122 2.14 10.95 -6.18
C MET A 122 2.91 12.26 -6.35
N GLY A 123 2.40 13.33 -5.75
CA GLY A 123 2.90 14.68 -6.01
C GLY A 123 2.55 15.09 -7.44
N ALA A 124 3.56 15.44 -8.23
CA ALA A 124 3.42 15.81 -9.65
C ALA A 124 3.79 14.67 -10.61
N THR A 125 3.90 13.43 -10.10
CA THR A 125 4.37 12.28 -10.88
C THR A 125 3.29 11.21 -10.92
N ASP A 126 2.96 10.77 -12.13
CA ASP A 126 2.12 9.61 -12.36
C ASP A 126 2.99 8.38 -12.59
N THR A 127 2.66 7.28 -11.94
CA THR A 127 3.38 6.02 -12.04
C THR A 127 2.41 4.89 -12.26
N THR A 128 2.59 4.16 -13.38
CA THR A 128 1.81 2.96 -13.68
C THR A 128 2.47 1.75 -13.05
N ALA A 129 1.74 1.06 -12.18
CA ALA A 129 2.15 -0.22 -11.61
C ALA A 129 1.30 -1.34 -12.23
N ALA A 130 1.96 -2.34 -12.80
CA ALA A 130 1.31 -3.49 -13.41
C ALA A 130 1.69 -4.79 -12.70
N SER A 131 0.71 -5.54 -12.23
CA SER A 131 0.86 -6.92 -11.79
C SER A 131 0.64 -7.85 -12.98
N ILE A 132 1.63 -8.67 -13.32
CA ILE A 132 1.58 -9.55 -14.48
C ILE A 132 1.85 -10.98 -14.04
N TYR A 133 1.02 -11.92 -14.48
CA TYR A 133 1.22 -13.35 -14.29
C TYR A 133 1.41 -14.07 -15.63
N ILE A 134 2.49 -14.83 -15.75
CA ILE A 134 2.76 -15.65 -16.95
C ILE A 134 2.58 -17.11 -16.57
N LEU A 135 1.79 -17.82 -17.36
CA LEU A 135 1.52 -19.23 -17.13
C LEU A 135 2.77 -20.08 -17.34
N PRO A 136 3.04 -21.03 -16.44
CA PRO A 136 4.07 -22.03 -16.68
C PRO A 136 3.79 -22.80 -17.98
N GLY A 137 4.81 -22.91 -18.84
CA GLY A 137 4.74 -23.65 -20.11
C GLY A 137 4.11 -22.88 -21.29
N GLY A 138 3.62 -21.66 -21.10
CA GLY A 138 3.11 -20.83 -22.19
C GLY A 138 4.25 -20.12 -22.95
N THR A 139 4.19 -20.08 -24.28
CA THR A 139 4.98 -19.15 -25.10
C THR A 139 4.31 -17.78 -25.05
N CYS A 140 4.75 -16.88 -24.18
CA CYS A 140 4.24 -15.50 -24.14
C CYS A 140 5.00 -14.67 -25.18
N VAL A 141 4.41 -14.51 -26.37
CA VAL A 141 4.75 -13.41 -27.28
C VAL A 141 3.78 -12.29 -26.95
N CYS A 142 4.09 -11.56 -25.89
CA CYS A 142 3.21 -10.55 -25.32
C CYS A 142 4.01 -9.27 -25.07
N GLY A 143 3.41 -8.14 -25.40
CA GLY A 143 3.99 -6.82 -25.20
C GLY A 143 3.18 -6.07 -24.16
N PHE A 144 3.87 -5.39 -23.23
CA PHE A 144 3.25 -4.44 -22.33
C PHE A 144 3.85 -3.05 -22.63
N ARG A 145 3.06 -2.16 -23.23
CA ARG A 145 3.43 -0.77 -23.49
C ARG A 145 3.00 0.06 -22.30
N CYS A 146 3.96 0.56 -21.52
CA CYS A 146 3.60 1.46 -20.43
C CYS A 146 3.21 2.84 -21.00
N PRO A 147 2.01 3.36 -20.71
CA PRO A 147 1.55 4.64 -21.26
C PRO A 147 2.33 5.84 -20.68
N GLN A 148 2.98 5.63 -19.54
CA GLN A 148 3.73 6.65 -18.79
C GLN A 148 5.00 6.03 -18.15
N GLN A 149 5.57 6.70 -17.14
CA GLN A 149 6.56 6.11 -16.24
C GLN A 149 6.00 4.87 -15.54
N GLY A 150 6.68 3.73 -15.65
CA GLY A 150 6.12 2.42 -15.34
C GLY A 150 6.98 1.52 -14.48
N VAL A 151 6.30 0.65 -13.73
CA VAL A 151 6.87 -0.52 -13.07
C VAL A 151 6.07 -1.76 -13.49
N GLY A 152 6.69 -2.62 -14.28
CA GLY A 152 6.10 -3.90 -14.73
C GLY A 152 6.60 -5.06 -13.88
N LEU A 153 5.70 -5.86 -13.33
CA LEU A 153 6.02 -6.90 -12.35
C LEU A 153 5.61 -8.29 -12.84
N PRO A 154 6.32 -8.86 -13.83
CA PRO A 154 5.98 -10.17 -14.36
C PRO A 154 6.43 -11.29 -13.44
N HIS A 155 5.54 -12.27 -13.34
CA HIS A 155 5.80 -13.54 -12.72
C HIS A 155 6.07 -14.60 -13.79
N HIS A 156 7.21 -15.28 -13.69
CA HIS A 156 7.63 -16.47 -14.44
C HIS A 156 8.16 -16.24 -15.88
N GLN A 157 9.47 -16.48 -16.09
CA GLN A 157 10.04 -16.77 -17.42
C GLN A 157 10.74 -18.14 -17.39
N PRO A 158 10.28 -19.14 -18.17
CA PRO A 158 10.86 -20.50 -18.14
C PRO A 158 12.26 -20.60 -18.74
N ARG A 159 12.72 -19.58 -19.49
CA ARG A 159 14.08 -19.48 -20.04
C ARG A 159 14.55 -18.03 -19.93
N TRP A 160 15.17 -17.68 -18.82
CA TRP A 160 16.20 -16.64 -18.90
C TRP A 160 17.35 -17.25 -19.71
N PRO A 161 17.82 -16.61 -20.80
CA PRO A 161 18.93 -17.16 -21.55
C PRO A 161 20.12 -17.32 -20.59
N HIS A 162 20.58 -18.56 -20.42
CA HIS A 162 21.92 -18.80 -19.94
C HIS A 162 22.85 -18.10 -20.93
N SER A 163 23.48 -17.01 -20.47
CA SER A 163 24.79 -16.50 -20.90
C SER A 163 25.16 -16.32 -22.38
N ASP A 164 24.26 -16.40 -23.36
CA ASP A 164 24.63 -16.13 -24.76
C ASP A 164 24.37 -14.66 -25.15
N GLY A 165 25.12 -13.78 -24.48
CA GLY A 165 25.72 -12.55 -25.02
C GLY A 165 24.90 -11.48 -25.74
N SER A 166 23.59 -11.60 -26.00
CA SER A 166 22.92 -10.68 -26.93
C SER A 166 21.55 -10.17 -26.45
N HIS A 167 21.51 -8.85 -26.23
CA HIS A 167 20.35 -7.94 -26.32
C HIS A 167 19.13 -8.12 -25.40
N ALA A 168 19.35 -8.16 -24.08
CA ALA A 168 18.37 -7.60 -23.15
C ALA A 168 19.06 -6.52 -22.29
N GLN A 169 18.80 -5.24 -22.58
CA GLN A 169 19.30 -4.05 -21.84
C GLN A 169 18.73 -3.91 -20.41
N GLY A 170 18.22 -5.00 -19.82
CA GLY A 170 17.70 -5.06 -18.46
C GLY A 170 18.52 -5.98 -17.55
N ARG A 171 19.84 -6.09 -17.74
CA ARG A 171 20.69 -6.81 -16.76
C ARG A 171 20.46 -6.17 -15.39
N PRO A 172 20.04 -6.94 -14.36
CA PRO A 172 20.01 -6.42 -13.01
C PRO A 172 21.42 -5.91 -12.67
N ARG A 173 21.52 -4.63 -12.32
CA ARG A 173 22.81 -3.96 -12.05
C ARG A 173 23.51 -4.44 -10.77
N SER A 174 22.96 -5.42 -10.06
CA SER A 174 23.62 -5.98 -8.88
C SER A 174 24.57 -7.12 -9.30
N PRO A 175 25.86 -7.07 -8.91
CA PRO A 175 26.82 -8.16 -9.13
C PRO A 175 26.56 -9.39 -8.26
N GLU A 176 25.57 -9.36 -7.36
CA GLU A 176 25.21 -10.51 -6.53
C GLU A 176 24.40 -11.55 -7.30
N ALA A 177 24.73 -12.82 -7.11
CA ALA A 177 23.98 -13.94 -7.68
C ALA A 177 22.48 -13.80 -7.35
N PRO A 178 21.57 -14.00 -8.32
CA PRO A 178 20.14 -13.78 -8.11
C PRO A 178 19.64 -14.70 -6.98
N THR A 179 19.23 -14.11 -5.87
CA THR A 179 18.68 -14.87 -4.75
C THR A 179 17.33 -15.48 -5.16
N PRO A 180 17.05 -16.77 -4.87
CA PRO A 180 15.79 -17.39 -5.28
C PRO A 180 14.59 -16.64 -4.72
N THR A 181 13.61 -16.38 -5.57
CA THR A 181 12.31 -15.77 -5.19
C THR A 181 11.23 -16.82 -5.00
N PHE A 182 11.49 -18.07 -5.42
CA PHE A 182 10.64 -19.22 -5.23
C PHE A 182 11.40 -20.35 -4.57
N VAL A 183 10.78 -20.98 -3.56
CA VAL A 183 11.31 -22.15 -2.87
C VAL A 183 10.20 -23.16 -2.57
N THR A 184 10.54 -24.43 -2.74
CA THR A 184 9.74 -25.59 -2.37
C THR A 184 10.66 -26.63 -1.73
N LEU A 185 10.08 -27.72 -1.23
CA LEU A 185 10.84 -28.86 -0.69
C LEU A 185 11.92 -29.39 -1.67
N ARG A 186 11.71 -29.25 -2.99
CA ARG A 186 12.56 -29.92 -4.00
C ARG A 186 13.28 -28.96 -4.95
N ARG A 187 12.89 -27.68 -4.97
CA ARG A 187 13.33 -26.73 -5.99
C ARG A 187 13.39 -25.32 -5.43
N SER A 188 14.41 -24.58 -5.85
CA SER A 188 14.51 -23.14 -5.72
C SER A 188 14.71 -22.52 -7.10
N SER A 189 14.13 -21.35 -7.33
CA SER A 189 14.28 -20.62 -8.58
C SER A 189 14.01 -19.13 -8.40
N THR A 190 14.44 -18.33 -9.37
CA THR A 190 14.18 -16.88 -9.44
C THR A 190 13.14 -16.66 -10.53
N LEU A 191 11.88 -16.65 -10.14
CA LEU A 191 10.73 -16.56 -11.06
C LEU A 191 10.03 -15.21 -11.01
N ASP A 192 10.19 -14.48 -9.90
CA ASP A 192 9.51 -13.22 -9.65
C ASP A 192 10.45 -12.09 -10.09
N LEU A 193 10.05 -11.37 -11.14
CA LEU A 193 10.84 -10.30 -11.74
C LEU A 193 10.10 -8.97 -11.59
N ALA A 194 10.86 -7.88 -11.60
CA ALA A 194 10.34 -6.53 -11.50
C ALA A 194 11.18 -5.58 -12.36
N PHE A 195 10.52 -4.95 -13.32
CA PHE A 195 11.08 -4.05 -14.32
C PHE A 195 10.58 -2.63 -14.08
N THR A 196 11.42 -1.64 -14.39
CA THR A 196 11.11 -0.22 -14.25
C THR A 196 11.48 0.52 -15.54
N THR A 197 10.75 1.58 -15.87
CA THR A 197 11.14 2.48 -16.97
C THR A 197 12.51 3.11 -16.71
N PRO A 198 13.37 3.29 -17.73
CA PRO A 198 14.65 3.97 -17.56
C PRO A 198 14.51 5.31 -16.83
N GLY A 199 15.41 5.56 -15.86
CA GLY A 199 15.40 6.76 -15.03
C GLY A 199 14.64 6.62 -13.70
N ILE A 200 13.79 5.61 -13.56
CA ILE A 200 13.13 5.27 -12.30
C ILE A 200 14.01 4.29 -11.54
N GLN A 201 14.32 4.59 -10.27
CA GLN A 201 15.18 3.75 -9.45
C GLN A 201 14.47 3.28 -8.20
N TYR A 202 14.32 1.95 -8.12
CA TYR A 202 13.84 1.25 -6.94
C TYR A 202 14.98 0.45 -6.30
N GLU A 203 14.99 0.44 -4.98
CA GLU A 203 15.68 -0.56 -4.19
C GLU A 203 14.80 -1.80 -4.07
N TYR A 204 15.40 -2.96 -4.32
CA TYR A 204 14.74 -4.25 -4.31
C TYR A 204 15.15 -4.99 -3.05
N ARG A 205 14.16 -5.35 -2.23
CA ARG A 205 14.41 -6.10 -1.01
C ARG A 205 13.50 -7.31 -0.90
N LYS A 206 14.11 -8.46 -0.65
CA LYS A 206 13.40 -9.70 -0.35
C LYS A 206 13.33 -9.88 1.19
N PRO A 207 12.16 -10.17 1.79
CA PRO A 207 12.08 -10.51 3.20
C PRO A 207 12.65 -11.91 3.45
N ALA A 208 12.81 -12.26 4.73
CA ALA A 208 13.43 -13.52 5.14
C ALA A 208 12.52 -14.76 5.00
N ASP A 209 11.21 -14.59 4.77
CA ASP A 209 10.23 -15.68 4.69
C ASP A 209 9.30 -15.54 3.48
N THR A 210 8.73 -16.67 3.04
CA THR A 210 7.85 -16.73 1.85
C THR A 210 6.40 -16.36 2.14
N TRP A 211 6.08 -16.07 3.40
CA TRP A 211 4.69 -15.95 3.89
C TRP A 211 3.81 -17.14 3.46
N ARG A 212 4.45 -18.32 3.31
CA ARG A 212 3.87 -19.62 2.96
C ARG A 212 3.19 -19.65 1.58
N SER A 213 3.49 -18.74 0.65
CA SER A 213 3.12 -18.99 -0.75
C SER A 213 4.15 -19.89 -1.45
N GLY A 214 5.34 -20.08 -0.86
CA GLY A 214 6.49 -20.64 -1.56
C GLY A 214 7.20 -19.60 -2.43
N HIS A 215 6.63 -18.40 -2.58
CA HIS A 215 7.29 -17.26 -3.19
C HIS A 215 7.62 -16.22 -2.12
N PHE A 216 8.81 -15.66 -2.18
CA PHE A 216 9.16 -14.51 -1.38
C PHE A 216 8.46 -13.27 -1.96
N PRO A 217 7.79 -12.48 -1.11
CA PRO A 217 7.40 -11.13 -1.51
C PRO A 217 8.62 -10.32 -1.96
N LEU A 218 8.44 -9.38 -2.87
CA LEU A 218 9.47 -8.41 -3.25
C LEU A 218 9.01 -7.01 -2.81
N PHE A 219 9.86 -6.32 -2.07
CA PHE A 219 9.63 -4.96 -1.62
C PHE A 219 10.39 -4.03 -2.54
N LEU A 220 9.65 -3.18 -3.24
CA LEU A 220 10.20 -2.18 -4.15
C LEU A 220 10.05 -0.83 -3.48
N THR A 221 11.16 -0.27 -3.00
CA THR A 221 11.18 1.05 -2.35
C THR A 221 11.89 2.06 -3.24
N PRO A 222 11.29 3.20 -3.57
CA PRO A 222 11.98 4.21 -4.36
C PRO A 222 13.23 4.72 -3.64
N THR A 223 14.34 4.85 -4.38
CA THR A 223 15.61 5.34 -3.83
C THR A 223 15.54 6.80 -3.36
N SER A 224 14.67 7.61 -3.97
CA SER A 224 14.44 9.01 -3.62
C SER A 224 13.48 9.23 -2.44
N ARG A 225 12.98 8.16 -1.81
CA ARG A 225 11.96 8.27 -0.77
C ARG A 225 12.54 8.90 0.48
N ARG A 226 11.91 9.98 0.96
CA ARG A 226 12.21 10.50 2.30
C ARG A 226 11.86 9.44 3.35
N PRO A 227 12.72 9.21 4.35
CA PRO A 227 12.38 8.31 5.43
C PRO A 227 11.04 8.73 6.05
N GLN A 228 10.19 7.75 6.33
CA GLN A 228 8.92 7.99 7.00
C GLN A 228 9.20 8.53 8.42
N GLU A 229 8.36 9.43 8.92
CA GLU A 229 8.50 9.90 10.28
C GLU A 229 8.27 8.75 11.27
N ASP A 230 9.27 8.52 12.11
CA ASP A 230 9.22 7.56 13.19
C ASP A 230 8.72 8.21 14.47
N ARG A 231 7.82 7.53 15.16
CA ARG A 231 7.46 7.80 16.55
C ARG A 231 8.28 6.90 17.48
N LYS A 232 8.76 7.46 18.59
CA LYS A 232 9.39 6.69 19.67
C LYS A 232 8.30 6.07 20.57
N TYR A 233 8.39 4.77 20.83
CA TYR A 233 7.58 4.04 21.80
C TYR A 233 8.48 3.52 22.92
N ALA A 234 8.00 3.65 24.16
CA ALA A 234 8.58 2.99 25.32
C ALA A 234 8.02 1.55 25.41
N VAL A 235 8.91 0.56 25.50
CA VAL A 235 8.57 -0.86 25.64
C VAL A 235 9.21 -1.39 26.91
N VAL A 236 8.40 -1.74 27.90
CA VAL A 236 8.87 -2.30 29.18
C VAL A 236 9.05 -3.82 29.06
N SER A 237 10.26 -4.31 29.34
CA SER A 237 10.54 -5.72 29.51
C SER A 237 10.05 -6.17 30.89
N TRP A 238 8.83 -6.73 30.95
CA TRP A 238 8.25 -7.19 32.23
C TRP A 238 9.04 -8.31 32.91
N LEU A 239 9.88 -9.04 32.17
CA LEU A 239 10.78 -10.02 32.76
C LEU A 239 11.95 -9.35 33.47
N GLU A 240 12.61 -8.39 32.84
CA GLU A 240 13.68 -7.60 33.46
C GLU A 240 13.16 -6.76 34.61
N PHE A 241 12.00 -6.12 34.44
CA PHE A 241 11.32 -5.40 35.52
C PHE A 241 11.15 -6.28 36.75
N ARG A 242 10.61 -7.50 36.57
CA ARG A 242 10.40 -8.46 37.68
C ARG A 242 11.69 -9.02 38.26
N ALA A 243 12.76 -9.10 37.47
CA ALA A 243 14.06 -9.50 37.98
C ALA A 243 14.62 -8.41 38.90
N ARG A 244 14.64 -7.15 38.42
CA ARG A 244 15.13 -5.99 39.16
C ARG A 244 14.28 -5.63 40.37
N SER A 245 12.95 -5.78 40.28
CA SER A 245 12.04 -5.42 41.37
C SER A 245 12.24 -6.28 42.63
N LYS A 246 12.94 -7.42 42.52
CA LYS A 246 13.28 -8.27 43.67
C LYS A 246 14.46 -7.73 44.49
N GLU A 247 15.28 -6.88 43.91
CA GLU A 247 16.48 -6.31 44.54
C GLU A 247 16.14 -4.95 45.16
N ILE A 248 15.38 -4.95 46.27
CA ILE A 248 15.03 -3.71 46.96
C ILE A 248 16.24 -3.20 47.73
N THR A 249 16.71 -1.99 47.41
CA THR A 249 17.78 -1.34 48.15
C THR A 249 17.25 -0.80 49.49
N PRO A 250 17.86 -1.17 50.64
CA PRO A 250 17.46 -0.64 51.95
C PRO A 250 17.49 0.89 51.96
N GLY A 251 16.41 1.51 52.42
CA GLY A 251 16.29 2.98 52.52
C GLY A 251 15.74 3.69 51.27
N GLN A 252 15.53 2.99 50.15
CA GLN A 252 14.85 3.57 48.99
C GLN A 252 13.32 3.51 49.17
N SER A 253 12.62 4.59 48.78
CA SER A 253 11.15 4.58 48.69
C SER A 253 10.68 3.50 47.72
N PHE A 254 9.65 2.75 48.11
CA PHE A 254 9.08 1.68 47.27
C PHE A 254 8.64 2.20 45.89
N LEU A 255 8.00 3.37 45.83
CA LEU A 255 7.54 3.94 44.56
C LEU A 255 8.71 4.36 43.66
N ASP A 256 9.77 4.90 44.24
CA ASP A 256 10.99 5.28 43.50
C ASP A 256 11.72 4.05 42.98
N HIS A 257 11.78 2.97 43.76
CA HIS A 257 12.33 1.69 43.34
C HIS A 257 11.55 1.10 42.15
N VAL A 258 10.21 1.10 42.24
CA VAL A 258 9.34 0.62 41.15
C VAL A 258 9.52 1.47 39.88
N ALA A 259 9.57 2.80 40.03
CA ALA A 259 9.79 3.71 38.91
C ALA A 259 11.17 3.50 38.26
N SER A 260 12.23 3.32 39.05
CA SER A 260 13.59 3.03 38.55
C SER A 260 13.63 1.70 37.81
N CYS A 261 13.07 0.63 38.39
CA CYS A 261 12.99 -0.67 37.75
C CYS A 261 12.23 -0.61 36.42
N ALA A 262 11.13 0.13 36.37
CA ALA A 262 10.34 0.30 35.15
C ALA A 262 11.11 1.08 34.09
N HIS A 263 11.77 2.18 34.48
CA HIS A 263 12.60 2.98 33.59
C HIS A 263 13.76 2.17 33.01
N GLU A 264 14.50 1.45 33.84
CA GLU A 264 15.63 0.64 33.43
C GLU A 264 15.24 -0.57 32.57
N ALA A 265 14.06 -1.15 32.82
CA ALA A 265 13.50 -2.21 31.99
C ALA A 265 12.83 -1.68 30.71
N THR A 266 12.76 -0.36 30.50
CA THR A 266 12.15 0.24 29.33
C THR A 266 13.17 0.46 28.23
N THR A 267 12.90 -0.08 27.04
CA THR A 267 13.65 0.24 25.83
C THR A 267 12.82 1.12 24.90
N PHE A 268 13.46 2.06 24.20
CA PHE A 268 12.79 2.92 23.24
C PHE A 268 12.93 2.36 21.82
N VAL A 269 11.80 2.06 21.18
CA VAL A 269 11.77 1.56 19.80
C VAL A 269 11.17 2.63 18.90
N ARG A 270 11.78 2.85 17.73
CA ARG A 270 11.23 3.70 16.67
C ARG A 270 10.31 2.87 15.80
N VAL A 271 9.07 3.31 15.64
CA VAL A 271 8.10 2.72 14.72
C VAL A 271 7.49 3.81 13.86
N PRO A 272 7.02 3.52 12.65
CA PRO A 272 6.35 4.52 11.83
C PRO A 272 5.19 5.17 12.59
N ALA A 273 5.04 6.50 12.50
CA ALA A 273 4.06 7.25 13.29
C ALA A 273 2.60 6.75 13.14
N SER A 274 2.28 6.12 12.01
CA SER A 274 0.97 5.55 11.70
C SER A 274 0.74 4.13 12.22
N SER A 275 1.77 3.47 12.78
CA SER A 275 1.67 2.07 13.20
C SER A 275 0.90 1.95 14.51
N PRO A 276 -0.10 1.07 14.61
CA PRO A 276 -0.76 0.80 15.89
C PRO A 276 0.19 0.08 16.85
N VAL A 277 -0.25 -0.06 18.10
CA VAL A 277 0.46 -0.88 19.10
C VAL A 277 0.59 -2.32 18.57
N PRO A 278 1.81 -2.86 18.45
CA PRO A 278 2.02 -4.17 17.86
C PRO A 278 1.48 -5.30 18.75
N ASP A 279 0.87 -6.31 18.13
CA ASP A 279 0.51 -7.56 18.81
C ASP A 279 1.77 -8.41 19.03
N LEU A 280 2.39 -8.28 20.21
CA LEU A 280 3.62 -8.99 20.58
C LEU A 280 3.51 -10.51 20.40
N ARG A 281 2.34 -11.10 20.68
CA ARG A 281 2.14 -12.54 20.50
C ARG A 281 2.19 -12.91 19.02
N LEU A 282 1.58 -12.12 18.15
CA LEU A 282 1.64 -12.34 16.71
C LEU A 282 3.05 -12.14 16.16
N LEU A 283 3.78 -11.14 16.63
CA LEU A 283 5.18 -10.92 16.27
C LEU A 283 6.05 -12.12 16.66
N ASN A 284 5.90 -12.65 17.87
CA ASN A 284 6.61 -13.84 18.33
C ASN A 284 6.25 -15.08 17.49
N LEU A 285 4.98 -15.27 17.14
CA LEU A 285 4.56 -16.36 16.26
C LEU A 285 5.16 -16.23 14.84
N ARG A 286 5.24 -15.02 14.29
CA ARG A 286 5.89 -14.74 13.01
C ARG A 286 7.38 -15.02 13.08
N GLU A 287 8.07 -14.56 14.12
CA GLU A 287 9.49 -14.83 14.32
C GLU A 287 9.78 -16.33 14.45
N ASN A 288 9.01 -17.05 15.26
CA ASN A 288 9.12 -18.51 15.37
C ASN A 288 8.85 -19.19 14.02
N ARG A 289 7.86 -18.71 13.25
CA ARG A 289 7.61 -19.22 11.91
C ARG A 289 8.84 -19.04 11.01
N ARG A 290 9.45 -17.85 10.98
CA ARG A 290 10.66 -17.57 10.18
C ARG A 290 11.80 -18.52 10.52
N ARG A 291 12.03 -18.76 11.82
CA ARG A 291 13.05 -19.71 12.30
C ARG A 291 12.75 -21.13 11.82
N GLN A 292 11.53 -21.61 11.99
CA GLN A 292 11.13 -22.97 11.57
C GLN A 292 11.13 -23.13 10.05
N GLU A 293 10.78 -22.09 9.29
CA GLU A 293 10.88 -22.11 7.82
C GLU A 293 12.33 -22.26 7.38
N ARG A 294 13.25 -21.51 7.98
CA ARG A 294 14.68 -21.63 7.71
C ARG A 294 15.21 -23.03 8.02
N ILE A 295 14.82 -23.60 9.17
CA ILE A 295 15.20 -24.99 9.53
C ILE A 295 14.67 -25.96 8.47
N ALA A 296 13.39 -25.89 8.12
CA ALA A 296 12.76 -26.78 7.15
C ALA A 296 13.33 -26.64 5.73
N LEU A 297 13.71 -25.42 5.32
CA LEU A 297 14.39 -25.18 4.04
C LEU A 297 15.81 -25.77 4.04
N ASN A 298 16.55 -25.62 5.14
CA ASN A 298 17.93 -26.08 5.25
C ASN A 298 18.02 -27.62 5.37
N SER A 299 17.14 -28.24 6.17
CA SER A 299 17.17 -29.68 6.40
C SER A 299 16.46 -30.48 5.31
N SER A 300 15.44 -29.89 4.67
CA SER A 300 14.51 -30.57 3.77
C SER A 300 13.82 -31.81 4.38
N LEU A 301 13.85 -31.96 5.71
CA LEU A 301 13.26 -33.12 6.39
C LEU A 301 11.74 -32.94 6.58
N PRO A 302 10.91 -33.96 6.33
CA PRO A 302 9.45 -33.88 6.50
C PRO A 302 9.00 -33.46 7.92
N VAL A 303 9.77 -33.83 8.95
CA VAL A 303 9.48 -33.48 10.35
C VAL A 303 9.56 -31.97 10.58
N ASP A 304 10.56 -31.30 10.02
CA ASP A 304 10.73 -29.85 10.17
C ASP A 304 9.65 -29.07 9.41
N TRP A 305 9.25 -29.57 8.23
CA TRP A 305 8.10 -29.04 7.51
C TRP A 305 6.80 -29.19 8.29
N THR A 306 6.65 -30.27 9.06
CA THR A 306 5.50 -30.49 9.94
C THR A 306 5.50 -29.49 11.10
N ALA A 307 6.66 -29.29 11.75
CA ALA A 307 6.84 -28.29 12.79
C ALA A 307 6.51 -26.86 12.29
N TYR A 308 7.08 -26.48 11.12
CA TYR A 308 6.77 -25.23 10.44
C TYR A 308 5.26 -25.05 10.19
N ARG A 309 4.58 -26.07 9.64
CA ARG A 309 3.13 -26.04 9.38
C ARG A 309 2.33 -25.86 10.67
N GLY A 310 2.76 -26.45 11.79
CA GLY A 310 2.15 -26.28 13.10
C GLY A 310 2.18 -24.82 13.58
N ILE A 311 3.36 -24.18 13.48
CA ILE A 311 3.54 -22.77 13.88
C ILE A 311 2.80 -21.83 12.92
N ASP A 312 2.79 -22.09 11.61
CA ASP A 312 1.98 -21.34 10.65
C ASP A 312 0.48 -21.42 10.99
N ALA A 313 -0.03 -22.61 11.31
CA ALA A 313 -1.43 -22.78 11.70
C ALA A 313 -1.75 -21.98 12.98
N ALA A 314 -0.84 -21.93 13.95
CA ALA A 314 -0.98 -21.09 15.14
C ALA A 314 -1.04 -19.59 14.78
N CYS A 315 -0.11 -19.11 13.94
CA CYS A 315 -0.06 -17.74 13.45
C CYS A 315 -1.39 -17.34 12.75
N ARG A 316 -1.87 -18.16 11.81
CA ARG A 316 -3.13 -17.91 11.10
C ARG A 316 -4.34 -17.90 12.03
N ARG A 317 -4.43 -18.84 12.97
CA ARG A 317 -5.53 -18.89 13.95
C ARG A 317 -5.54 -17.63 14.81
N HIS A 318 -4.38 -17.18 15.26
CA HIS A 318 -4.25 -15.94 16.05
C HIS A 318 -4.66 -14.71 15.24
N ALA A 319 -4.15 -14.54 14.01
CA ALA A 319 -4.53 -13.43 13.13
C ALA A 319 -6.05 -13.39 12.83
N ARG A 320 -6.66 -14.56 12.56
CA ARG A 320 -8.11 -14.66 12.37
C ARG A 320 -8.89 -14.29 13.64
N ARG A 321 -8.44 -14.76 14.81
CA ARG A 321 -9.05 -14.42 16.10
C ARG A 321 -8.99 -12.90 16.35
N ARG A 322 -7.83 -12.27 16.14
CA ARG A 322 -7.65 -10.82 16.28
C ARG A 322 -8.55 -10.03 15.35
N ARG A 323 -8.68 -10.46 14.09
CA ARG A 323 -9.63 -9.84 13.15
C ARG A 323 -11.08 -9.91 13.64
N ARG A 324 -11.51 -11.07 14.15
CA ARG A 324 -12.87 -11.23 14.73
C ARG A 324 -13.07 -10.35 15.96
N GLN A 325 -12.08 -10.29 16.86
CA GLN A 325 -12.13 -9.43 18.04
C GLN A 325 -12.18 -7.94 17.68
N SER A 326 -11.38 -7.52 16.69
CA SER A 326 -11.42 -6.15 16.17
C SER A 326 -12.80 -5.81 15.63
N TRP A 327 -13.41 -6.71 14.85
CA TRP A 327 -14.78 -6.53 14.35
C TRP A 327 -15.81 -6.44 15.47
N SER A 328 -15.74 -7.32 16.46
CA SER A 328 -16.61 -7.25 17.65
C SER A 328 -16.46 -5.91 18.37
N GLY A 329 -15.23 -5.41 18.53
CA GLY A 329 -14.97 -4.08 19.10
C GLY A 329 -15.60 -2.95 18.27
N VAL A 330 -15.55 -3.02 16.93
CA VAL A 330 -16.22 -2.07 16.04
C VAL A 330 -17.73 -2.10 16.26
N CYS A 331 -18.36 -3.28 16.28
CA CYS A 331 -19.79 -3.43 16.52
C CYS A 331 -20.20 -2.89 17.90
N SER A 332 -19.47 -3.24 18.96
CA SER A 332 -19.73 -2.72 20.30
C SER A 332 -19.57 -1.19 20.38
N SER A 333 -18.63 -0.60 19.62
CA SER A 333 -18.46 0.85 19.57
C SER A 333 -19.64 1.58 18.91
N ILE A 334 -20.35 0.91 18.00
CA ILE A 334 -21.54 1.45 17.34
C ILE A 334 -22.73 1.42 18.30
N GLN A 335 -22.90 0.35 19.07
CA GLN A 335 -24.01 0.24 20.02
C GLN A 335 -23.96 1.28 21.16
N ARG A 336 -22.75 1.65 21.60
CA ARG A 336 -22.56 2.55 22.75
C ARG A 336 -22.65 4.04 22.41
N THR A 337 -22.45 4.40 21.14
CA THR A 337 -22.44 5.80 20.72
C THR A 337 -23.63 6.05 19.81
N SER A 338 -24.49 7.00 20.15
CA SER A 338 -25.65 7.45 19.35
C SER A 338 -25.26 8.10 18.00
N HIS A 339 -24.04 7.90 17.52
CA HIS A 339 -23.52 8.48 16.29
C HIS A 339 -23.93 7.64 15.08
N SER A 340 -25.18 7.83 14.64
CA SER A 340 -25.73 7.28 13.39
C SER A 340 -24.78 7.44 12.20
N GLY A 341 -24.02 8.54 12.13
CA GLY A 341 -23.03 8.79 11.07
C GLY A 341 -21.85 7.81 11.02
N LYS A 342 -21.40 7.22 12.16
CA LYS A 342 -20.35 6.19 12.13
C LYS A 342 -20.91 4.85 11.64
N ALA A 343 -22.10 4.49 12.11
CA ALA A 343 -22.81 3.29 11.67
C ALA A 343 -23.12 3.35 10.17
N TRP A 344 -23.63 4.50 9.69
CA TRP A 344 -23.90 4.73 8.28
C TRP A 344 -22.63 4.60 7.44
N ARG A 345 -21.51 5.27 7.81
CA ARG A 345 -20.23 5.11 7.11
C ARG A 345 -19.76 3.66 7.04
N LEU A 346 -19.93 2.89 8.12
CA LEU A 346 -19.58 1.47 8.12
C LEU A 346 -20.48 0.66 7.18
N LEU A 347 -21.80 0.88 7.23
CA LEU A 347 -22.76 0.22 6.37
C LEU A 347 -22.48 0.54 4.90
N THR A 348 -22.29 1.82 4.57
CA THR A 348 -21.93 2.27 3.22
C THR A 348 -20.64 1.59 2.77
N ALA A 349 -19.64 1.50 3.64
CA ALA A 349 -18.40 0.81 3.34
C ALA A 349 -18.56 -0.70 3.16
N LEU A 350 -19.59 -1.35 3.71
CA LEU A 350 -19.86 -2.78 3.52
C LEU A 350 -20.69 -3.05 2.26
N VAL A 351 -21.70 -2.23 2.01
CA VAL A 351 -22.69 -2.41 0.94
C VAL A 351 -22.14 -1.95 -0.41
N HIS A 352 -21.54 -0.76 -0.44
CA HIS A 352 -21.08 -0.19 -1.69
C HIS A 352 -19.65 -0.66 -2.02
N PRO A 353 -19.33 -0.78 -3.32
CA PRO A 353 -17.94 -0.88 -3.74
C PRO A 353 -17.21 0.37 -3.25
N VAL A 354 -15.94 0.19 -2.86
CA VAL A 354 -15.17 1.32 -2.36
C VAL A 354 -14.76 2.18 -3.55
N ILE A 355 -15.28 3.41 -3.60
CA ILE A 355 -15.01 4.38 -4.66
C ILE A 355 -13.69 5.11 -4.34
N PRO A 356 -12.85 5.45 -5.33
CA PRO A 356 -11.72 6.35 -5.14
C PRO A 356 -12.16 7.63 -4.43
N ARG A 357 -11.42 8.04 -3.39
CA ARG A 357 -11.77 9.23 -2.59
C ARG A 357 -11.76 10.54 -3.38
N ARG A 358 -11.07 10.57 -4.53
CA ARG A 358 -10.88 11.74 -5.37
C ARG A 358 -11.16 11.37 -6.84
N PRO A 359 -12.43 11.13 -7.21
CA PRO A 359 -12.77 10.65 -8.55
C PRO A 359 -12.44 11.67 -9.65
N ILE A 360 -12.51 12.97 -9.35
CA ILE A 360 -12.10 14.03 -10.28
C ILE A 360 -10.60 13.92 -10.60
N LEU A 361 -9.78 13.65 -9.58
CA LEU A 361 -8.34 13.39 -9.77
C LEU A 361 -8.03 11.99 -10.35
N ALA A 362 -9.03 11.24 -10.81
CA ALA A 362 -8.80 10.09 -11.67
C ALA A 362 -8.95 10.46 -13.15
N ILE A 363 -9.72 11.53 -13.45
CA ILE A 363 -9.97 12.02 -14.80
C ILE A 363 -8.74 12.75 -15.34
N ASP A 364 -8.06 13.54 -14.50
CA ASP A 364 -6.80 14.21 -14.86
C ASP A 364 -5.68 13.19 -15.15
N ILE A 365 -5.58 12.12 -14.36
CA ILE A 365 -4.64 11.02 -14.56
C ILE A 365 -4.96 10.27 -15.86
N SER A 366 -6.23 9.92 -16.07
CA SER A 366 -6.64 9.15 -17.26
C SER A 366 -6.41 9.91 -18.56
N ARG A 367 -6.52 11.24 -18.52
CA ARG A 367 -6.27 12.13 -19.66
C ARG A 367 -4.83 12.62 -19.74
N ALA A 368 -3.99 12.30 -18.77
CA ALA A 368 -2.63 12.81 -18.63
C ALA A 368 -2.55 14.35 -18.67
N ILE A 369 -3.51 15.05 -18.05
CA ILE A 369 -3.55 16.51 -17.94
C ILE A 369 -3.29 16.98 -16.51
N SER A 370 -2.98 18.27 -16.35
CA SER A 370 -2.86 18.89 -15.02
C SER A 370 -4.23 19.06 -14.36
N VAL A 371 -4.24 19.28 -13.05
CA VAL A 371 -5.49 19.54 -12.30
C VAL A 371 -6.09 20.87 -12.75
N GLU A 372 -5.23 21.84 -13.04
CA GLU A 372 -5.56 23.15 -13.54
C GLU A 372 -6.24 23.05 -14.91
N ASP A 373 -5.66 22.30 -15.86
CA ASP A 373 -6.28 22.10 -17.18
C ASP A 373 -7.62 21.37 -17.10
N LEU A 374 -7.74 20.39 -16.21
CA LEU A 374 -9.03 19.72 -15.98
C LEU A 374 -10.07 20.69 -15.40
N ALA A 375 -9.66 21.58 -14.50
CA ALA A 375 -10.57 22.57 -13.92
C ALA A 375 -11.10 23.53 -15.00
N GLU A 376 -10.26 23.98 -15.93
CA GLU A 376 -10.68 24.80 -17.08
C GLU A 376 -11.65 24.02 -17.99
N LEU A 377 -11.32 22.78 -18.35
CA LEU A 377 -12.21 21.94 -19.17
C LEU A 377 -13.58 21.69 -18.51
N MET A 378 -13.61 21.55 -17.18
CA MET A 378 -14.86 21.41 -16.45
C MET A 378 -15.61 22.74 -16.34
N ALA A 379 -14.91 23.86 -16.14
CA ALA A 379 -15.51 25.18 -16.10
C ALA A 379 -16.23 25.50 -17.41
N ASP A 380 -15.66 25.12 -18.56
CA ASP A 380 -16.30 25.25 -19.87
C ASP A 380 -17.62 24.46 -19.97
N GLN A 381 -17.69 23.27 -19.36
CA GLN A 381 -18.92 22.45 -19.36
C GLN A 381 -20.03 23.00 -18.44
N PHE A 382 -19.65 23.68 -17.35
CA PHE A 382 -20.59 24.30 -16.42
C PHE A 382 -20.92 25.75 -16.77
N THR A 383 -20.21 26.35 -17.72
CA THR A 383 -20.55 27.66 -18.28
C THR A 383 -21.69 27.47 -19.29
N PRO A 384 -22.88 28.06 -19.06
CA PRO A 384 -24.00 27.87 -19.96
C PRO A 384 -23.63 28.34 -21.38
N PRO A 385 -23.83 27.51 -22.42
CA PRO A 385 -23.47 27.87 -23.77
C PRO A 385 -24.31 29.07 -24.22
N GLY A 386 -23.68 30.25 -24.32
CA GLY A 386 -24.30 31.44 -24.89
C GLY A 386 -25.28 32.18 -23.98
N GLY A 387 -25.19 32.04 -22.65
CA GLY A 387 -25.81 33.04 -21.77
C GLY A 387 -25.23 34.42 -22.15
N PRO A 388 -26.05 35.43 -22.52
CA PRO A 388 -25.52 36.75 -22.79
C PRO A 388 -24.71 37.14 -21.57
N VAL A 389 -23.43 37.45 -21.77
CA VAL A 389 -22.59 38.05 -20.73
C VAL A 389 -23.41 39.25 -20.31
N SER A 390 -24.12 39.14 -19.18
CA SER A 390 -24.88 40.25 -18.65
C SER A 390 -23.82 41.27 -18.40
N SER A 391 -23.77 42.29 -19.26
CA SER A 391 -22.89 43.42 -19.11
C SER A 391 -22.93 43.77 -17.64
N PRO A 392 -21.78 43.82 -16.95
CA PRO A 392 -21.76 44.05 -15.51
C PRO A 392 -22.72 45.21 -15.26
N PRO A 393 -23.73 45.03 -14.37
CA PRO A 393 -24.78 46.02 -14.18
C PRO A 393 -24.09 47.37 -14.09
N ALA A 394 -24.44 48.28 -15.01
CA ALA A 394 -23.78 49.57 -15.16
C ALA A 394 -23.51 50.08 -13.74
N GLY A 395 -22.23 50.17 -13.38
CA GLY A 395 -21.83 50.42 -12.00
C GLY A 395 -22.64 51.59 -11.48
N PRO A 396 -23.08 51.56 -10.20
CA PRO A 396 -23.83 52.66 -9.63
C PRO A 396 -23.12 53.96 -10.00
N PRO A 397 -23.84 55.00 -10.48
CA PRO A 397 -23.25 56.24 -10.94
C PRO A 397 -22.22 56.68 -9.92
N ALA A 398 -20.99 56.94 -10.39
CA ALA A 398 -19.85 57.26 -9.56
C ALA A 398 -20.30 58.20 -8.43
N LEU A 399 -20.27 57.70 -7.19
CA LEU A 399 -20.50 58.54 -6.03
C LEU A 399 -19.53 59.72 -6.15
N PRO A 400 -20.02 60.97 -5.98
CA PRO A 400 -19.18 62.15 -6.11
C PRO A 400 -17.95 61.96 -5.23
N THR A 401 -16.78 62.09 -5.85
CA THR A 401 -15.48 62.07 -5.20
C THR A 401 -15.57 62.96 -3.96
N PRO A 402 -15.36 62.44 -2.74
CA PRO A 402 -15.36 63.28 -1.56
C PRO A 402 -14.22 64.29 -1.70
N THR A 403 -14.60 65.57 -1.84
CA THR A 403 -13.68 66.70 -1.82
C THR A 403 -12.83 66.57 -0.56
N THR A 404 -11.54 66.41 -0.76
CA THR A 404 -10.55 66.19 0.29
C THR A 404 -10.43 67.46 1.13
N SER A 405 -11.26 67.58 2.16
CA SER A 405 -11.03 68.52 3.25
C SER A 405 -9.93 67.93 4.12
N ALA A 406 -8.72 68.46 3.95
CA ALA A 406 -7.56 68.15 4.78
C ALA A 406 -7.88 68.46 6.25
N ALA A 407 -8.03 67.42 7.06
CA ALA A 407 -7.94 67.53 8.52
C ALA A 407 -6.63 66.86 8.97
N PRO A 408 -5.83 67.53 9.82
CA PRO A 408 -4.52 67.06 10.23
C PRO A 408 -4.62 65.86 11.18
N TRP A 409 -3.59 65.02 11.10
CA TRP A 409 -3.43 63.76 11.79
C TRP A 409 -3.42 63.93 13.32
N CYS A 410 -4.26 63.16 14.02
CA CYS A 410 -4.04 62.86 15.44
C CYS A 410 -3.42 61.46 15.56
N THR A 411 -2.14 61.44 15.90
CA THR A 411 -1.40 60.27 16.37
C THR A 411 -1.92 59.81 17.72
N GLY A 412 -2.36 58.55 17.81
CA GLY A 412 -2.73 57.88 19.07
C GLY A 412 -2.07 56.50 19.18
N PRO A 413 -1.73 56.03 20.40
CA PRO A 413 -0.66 55.06 20.62
C PRO A 413 -1.08 53.60 20.44
N SER A 414 -0.09 52.83 19.98
CA SER A 414 -0.06 51.38 19.85
C SER A 414 -0.22 50.66 21.19
N HIS A 415 -1.32 49.93 21.36
CA HIS A 415 -1.44 48.89 22.39
C HIS A 415 -1.12 47.52 21.79
N GLY A 416 -0.04 46.93 22.27
CA GLY A 416 0.36 45.56 21.98
C GLY A 416 -0.55 44.55 22.66
N LEU A 417 -0.94 43.51 21.92
CA LEU A 417 -1.62 42.33 22.44
C LEU A 417 -0.64 41.16 22.43
N ALA A 418 -0.21 40.78 23.63
CA ALA A 418 0.54 39.57 23.92
C ALA A 418 -0.41 38.35 23.86
N LEU A 419 -0.05 37.36 23.05
CA LEU A 419 -0.73 36.05 22.98
C LEU A 419 -0.04 35.08 23.94
N CYS A 420 -0.69 34.78 25.07
CA CYS A 420 -0.34 33.66 25.94
C CYS A 420 -0.72 32.34 25.26
N ARG A 421 0.27 31.44 25.08
CA ARG A 421 0.04 30.03 24.74
C ARG A 421 -0.08 29.21 26.02
N ASN A 422 -1.25 28.61 26.23
CA ASN A 422 -1.48 27.58 27.25
C ASN A 422 -0.96 26.23 26.76
N HIS A 423 -0.06 25.61 27.52
CA HIS A 423 0.24 24.19 27.47
C HIS A 423 -0.57 23.48 28.57
N GLY A 424 -1.49 22.60 28.18
CA GLY A 424 -2.19 21.68 29.06
C GLY A 424 -1.46 20.33 29.11
N ALA A 425 -1.25 19.86 30.34
CA ALA A 425 -0.61 18.61 30.73
C ALA A 425 -1.42 17.34 30.37
#